data_AF-A0ABC8W8S3-F1
#
_entry.id   AF-A0ABC8W8S3-F1
#
_cell.length_a   1.000
_cell.length_b   1.000
_cell.length_c   1.000
_cell.angle_alpha   90.00
_cell.angle_beta   90.00
_cell.angle_gamma   90.00
#
_symmetry.space_group_name_H-M   'P 1'
#
loop_
_entity.id
_entity.type
_entity.pdbx_description
1 polymer ?
#
loop_
_entity_poly.entity_id
_entity_poly.type
_entity_poly.pdbx_seq_one_letter_code
_entity_poly.pdbx_strand_id
1 'polypeptide(L)'
;MDRPKMSAAAASFLPDDALVEILSWLPAKSLCQFKCVSKAWRDLIADRLHCKKLPEGLAGFFLNDGDEMPGGGGGGGVGKDRVVGHLVNTLGRFMPLASVSFLGKQKGIKEFSLLHSCNGLLLLGHRRHRDIYDSLGYIVCNPATEQWVVVPNSGWKPFSLSGVEVIEDLDSYNEPRSRFAYLIFDPAVSSHFRLVEFWMWTDNVQFVEELHTYSSVTEVWTRCSRTEVWGLDKDVVISFFAGSALVNRMLHFSVTGVGTGQKLIFAIDGQGRECRFISGPEKHADVAFVGQSQGRLHYMTQHRDSTSEMTKLSIWVLQDYDAEEWVLKHSVTFLQLFGRMNCDVEFDYKVVAIHPDRNLIFFVQRWDLKLKSYDMDSKEVCTLRILGFGPQNIVPYVPYFAESSTLAKMHWNNCAY
;
A
#
# COMPACT_ATOMS: atom_id res chain seq x y z
N MET A 1 -56.34 36.05 -24.31
CA MET A 1 -55.98 35.66 -22.94
C MET A 1 -54.66 34.92 -23.00
N ASP A 2 -53.58 35.67 -22.77
CA ASP A 2 -52.22 35.16 -22.71
C ASP A 2 -52.08 34.24 -21.49
N ARG A 3 -51.59 33.02 -21.73
CA ARG A 3 -51.05 32.17 -20.67
C ARG A 3 -49.64 32.68 -20.35
N PRO A 4 -49.32 32.99 -19.08
CA PRO A 4 -47.97 33.41 -18.75
C PRO A 4 -47.04 32.21 -18.97
N LYS A 5 -45.98 32.42 -19.77
CA LYS A 5 -44.77 31.62 -19.66
C LYS A 5 -44.30 31.75 -18.23
N MET A 6 -44.43 30.68 -17.43
CA MET A 6 -43.62 30.54 -16.23
C MET A 6 -42.17 30.57 -16.72
N SER A 7 -41.54 31.73 -16.53
CA SER A 7 -40.10 31.86 -16.41
C SER A 7 -39.64 30.67 -15.57
N ALA A 8 -38.87 29.77 -16.18
CA ALA A 8 -38.07 28.82 -15.44
C ALA A 8 -37.19 29.68 -14.54
N ALA A 9 -37.64 29.88 -13.30
CA ALA A 9 -36.82 30.41 -12.24
C ALA A 9 -35.53 29.61 -12.32
N ALA A 10 -34.42 30.33 -12.53
CA ALA A 10 -33.10 29.75 -12.65
C ALA A 10 -32.91 28.80 -11.46
N ALA A 11 -33.12 27.50 -11.70
CA ALA A 11 -32.66 26.47 -10.80
C ALA A 11 -31.14 26.65 -10.87
N SER A 12 -30.59 27.22 -9.80
CA SER A 12 -29.16 27.34 -9.59
C SER A 12 -28.58 25.94 -9.66
N PHE A 13 -28.19 25.50 -10.86
CA PHE A 13 -27.44 24.27 -11.03
C PHE A 13 -26.13 24.49 -10.27
N LEU A 14 -25.89 23.65 -9.26
CA LEU A 14 -24.57 23.54 -8.67
C LEU A 14 -23.57 23.28 -9.81
N PRO A 15 -22.47 24.05 -9.89
CA PRO A 15 -21.40 23.78 -10.83
C PRO A 15 -20.96 22.31 -10.73
N ASP A 16 -20.55 21.71 -11.86
CA ASP A 16 -20.17 20.29 -11.90
C ASP A 16 -19.05 19.98 -10.91
N ASP A 17 -18.13 20.91 -10.67
CA ASP A 17 -17.08 20.85 -9.64
C ASP A 17 -17.63 20.74 -8.21
N ALA A 18 -18.66 21.53 -7.87
CA ALA A 18 -19.31 21.45 -6.56
C ALA A 18 -20.10 20.15 -6.38
N LEU A 19 -20.74 19.65 -7.46
CA LEU A 19 -21.39 18.34 -7.45
C LEU A 19 -20.38 17.20 -7.31
N VAL A 20 -19.23 17.28 -7.99
CA VAL A 20 -18.14 16.32 -7.86
C VAL A 20 -17.60 16.30 -6.44
N GLU A 21 -17.45 17.48 -5.82
CA GLU A 21 -17.09 17.59 -4.42
C GLU A 21 -18.15 16.92 -3.55
N ILE A 22 -19.44 17.27 -3.62
CA ILE A 22 -20.49 16.64 -2.80
C ILE A 22 -20.50 15.11 -2.96
N LEU A 23 -20.45 14.63 -4.20
CA LEU A 23 -20.38 13.20 -4.50
C LEU A 23 -19.12 12.54 -3.93
N SER A 24 -18.04 13.27 -3.65
CA SER A 24 -16.83 12.72 -3.01
C SER A 24 -17.00 12.33 -1.57
N TRP A 25 -18.07 12.77 -0.92
CA TRP A 25 -18.28 12.52 0.50
C TRP A 25 -19.26 11.37 0.72
N LEU A 26 -19.82 10.80 -0.36
CA LEU A 26 -20.90 9.83 -0.31
C LEU A 26 -20.35 8.40 -0.47
N PRO A 27 -20.75 7.43 0.38
CA PRO A 27 -20.39 6.02 0.24
C PRO A 27 -20.69 5.47 -1.17
N ALA A 28 -19.91 4.48 -1.60
CA ALA A 28 -20.05 3.82 -2.90
C ALA A 28 -21.49 3.38 -3.22
N LYS A 29 -22.17 2.79 -2.23
CA LYS A 29 -23.56 2.34 -2.34
C LYS A 29 -24.50 3.51 -2.66
N SER A 30 -24.31 4.65 -1.99
CA SER A 30 -25.05 5.88 -2.27
C SER A 30 -24.70 6.42 -3.66
N LEU A 31 -23.42 6.44 -4.04
CA LEU A 31 -22.96 6.83 -5.38
C LEU A 31 -23.61 5.96 -6.49
N CYS A 32 -23.70 4.65 -6.29
CA CYS A 32 -24.37 3.76 -7.23
C CYS A 32 -25.87 4.06 -7.34
N GLN A 33 -26.54 4.44 -6.25
CA GLN A 33 -27.94 4.87 -6.29
C GLN A 33 -28.09 6.22 -7.03
N PHE A 34 -27.12 7.12 -6.89
CA PHE A 34 -27.16 8.43 -7.55
C PHE A 34 -26.99 8.36 -9.08
N LYS A 35 -26.47 7.25 -9.63
CA LYS A 35 -26.50 6.96 -11.09
C LYS A 35 -27.93 6.92 -11.67
N CYS A 36 -28.95 6.78 -10.81
CA CYS A 36 -30.35 6.76 -11.19
C CYS A 36 -31.01 8.15 -11.16
N VAL A 37 -30.35 9.20 -10.66
CA VAL A 37 -30.94 10.55 -10.53
C VAL A 37 -31.07 11.25 -11.87
N SER A 38 -30.05 11.22 -12.72
CA SER A 38 -30.09 11.80 -14.07
C SER A 38 -29.00 11.21 -14.96
N LYS A 39 -29.10 11.45 -16.28
CA LYS A 39 -28.03 11.08 -17.22
C LYS A 39 -26.73 11.84 -16.91
N ALA A 40 -26.81 13.14 -16.65
CA ALA A 40 -25.66 13.96 -16.27
C ALA A 40 -24.96 13.43 -15.01
N TRP A 41 -25.72 13.07 -13.96
CA TRP A 41 -25.14 12.46 -12.75
C TRP A 41 -24.54 11.08 -13.01
N ARG A 42 -25.19 10.26 -13.84
CA ARG A 42 -24.65 8.95 -14.22
C ARG A 42 -23.34 9.08 -14.98
N ASP A 43 -23.27 10.00 -15.93
CA ASP A 43 -22.09 10.24 -16.76
C ASP A 43 -20.97 10.86 -15.91
N LEU A 44 -21.29 11.81 -15.02
CA LEU A 44 -20.34 12.39 -14.07
C LEU A 44 -19.79 11.34 -13.09
N ILE A 45 -20.65 10.48 -12.55
CA ILE A 45 -20.23 9.38 -11.67
C ILE A 45 -19.41 8.37 -12.47
N ALA A 46 -19.84 7.97 -13.66
CA ALA A 46 -19.13 7.02 -14.50
C ALA A 46 -17.74 7.55 -14.86
N ASP A 47 -17.62 8.78 -15.37
CA ASP A 47 -16.33 9.41 -15.68
C ASP A 47 -15.42 9.44 -14.45
N ARG A 48 -15.99 9.75 -13.27
CA ARG A 48 -15.29 9.74 -11.98
C ARG A 48 -14.84 8.36 -11.48
N LEU A 49 -15.56 7.28 -11.84
CA LEU A 49 -15.14 5.90 -11.54
C LEU A 49 -14.00 5.42 -12.44
N HIS A 50 -13.82 6.06 -13.61
CA HIS A 50 -12.76 5.75 -14.56
C HIS A 50 -11.59 6.77 -14.49
N CYS A 51 -11.81 7.96 -13.91
CA CYS A 51 -10.82 9.01 -13.80
C CYS A 51 -9.90 8.85 -12.58
N LYS A 52 -8.58 8.88 -12.83
CA LYS A 52 -7.52 8.82 -11.81
C LYS A 52 -7.49 10.03 -10.85
N LYS A 53 -8.24 11.09 -11.14
CA LYS A 53 -8.26 12.35 -10.37
C LYS A 53 -9.49 12.39 -9.46
N LEU A 54 -9.44 11.68 -8.35
CA LEU A 54 -10.47 11.81 -7.31
C LEU A 54 -10.14 13.02 -6.41
N PRO A 55 -11.15 13.77 -5.92
CA PRO A 55 -10.96 14.84 -4.94
C PRO A 55 -10.26 14.32 -3.68
N GLU A 56 -9.49 15.20 -3.02
CA GLU A 56 -8.67 14.95 -1.83
C GLU A 56 -9.34 14.11 -0.73
N GLY A 57 -10.66 14.25 -0.57
CA GLY A 57 -11.42 13.62 0.51
C GLY A 57 -11.56 12.10 0.40
N LEU A 58 -11.20 11.49 -0.74
CA LEU A 58 -11.35 10.05 -0.96
C LEU A 58 -10.07 9.25 -0.73
N ALA A 59 -8.90 9.85 -0.97
CA ALA A 59 -7.62 9.19 -0.73
C ALA A 59 -7.25 9.24 0.76
N GLY A 60 -6.55 8.20 1.23
CA GLY A 60 -6.24 8.08 2.64
C GLY A 60 -5.31 6.93 2.97
N PHE A 61 -5.36 6.50 4.22
CA PHE A 61 -4.55 5.45 4.80
C PHE A 61 -5.43 4.47 5.53
N PHE A 62 -5.24 3.18 5.26
CA PHE A 62 -5.70 2.14 6.17
C PHE A 62 -4.71 2.01 7.31
N LEU A 63 -5.22 2.14 8.53
CA LEU A 63 -4.47 1.97 9.77
C LEU A 63 -4.91 0.69 10.46
N ASN A 64 -3.95 -0.08 10.95
CA ASN A 64 -4.17 -1.08 11.98
C ASN A 64 -3.92 -0.42 13.34
N ASP A 65 -4.95 0.19 13.94
CA ASP A 65 -4.88 0.57 15.35
C ASP A 65 -5.08 -0.72 16.15
N GLY A 66 -4.04 -1.18 16.84
CA GLY A 66 -4.23 -2.14 17.92
C GLY A 66 -5.08 -1.46 19.00
N ASP A 67 -6.06 -2.18 19.56
CA ASP A 67 -6.88 -1.65 20.64
C ASP A 67 -5.97 -1.07 21.76
N GLU A 68 -6.33 0.12 22.27
CA GLU A 68 -5.73 0.68 23.47
C GLU A 68 -5.79 -0.39 24.58
N MET A 69 -4.64 -0.85 25.06
CA MET A 69 -4.59 -1.59 26.32
C MET A 69 -5.13 -0.65 27.40
N PRO A 70 -6.26 -0.94 28.06
CA PRO A 70 -6.70 -0.14 29.18
C PRO A 70 -5.59 -0.20 30.23
N GLY A 71 -5.11 0.97 30.66
CA GLY A 71 -4.02 1.09 31.61
C GLY A 71 -4.23 0.22 32.84
N GLY A 72 -3.14 -0.44 33.27
CA GLY A 72 -2.89 -0.98 34.60
C GLY A 72 -4.09 -1.41 35.43
N GLY A 73 -4.44 -2.69 35.36
CA GLY A 73 -5.30 -3.34 36.34
C GLY A 73 -5.32 -4.84 36.10
N GLY A 74 -4.64 -5.61 36.95
CA GLY A 74 -4.54 -7.06 36.84
C GLY A 74 -5.91 -7.73 36.73
N GLY A 75 -6.09 -8.50 35.66
CA GLY A 75 -7.26 -9.34 35.44
C GLY A 75 -7.20 -9.90 34.02
N GLY A 76 -7.06 -11.21 33.89
CA GLY A 76 -6.92 -11.94 32.63
C GLY A 76 -8.14 -11.80 31.72
N GLY A 77 -8.25 -10.68 31.02
CA GLY A 77 -9.19 -10.46 29.93
C GLY A 77 -8.55 -10.84 28.61
N VAL A 78 -9.12 -11.86 27.95
CA VAL A 78 -8.81 -12.24 26.57
C VAL A 78 -8.97 -11.01 25.68
N GLY A 79 -7.85 -10.48 25.16
CA GLY A 79 -7.85 -9.39 24.19
C GLY A 79 -8.77 -9.75 23.02
N LYS A 80 -9.68 -8.85 22.65
CA LYS A 80 -10.50 -9.04 21.47
C LYS A 80 -9.61 -8.81 20.25
N ASP A 81 -9.00 -9.89 19.77
CA ASP A 81 -8.23 -9.95 18.51
C ASP A 81 -9.10 -9.58 17.30
N ARG A 82 -9.43 -8.30 17.12
CA ARG A 82 -10.13 -7.78 15.95
C ARG A 82 -9.35 -6.60 15.40
N VAL A 83 -8.52 -6.89 14.39
CA VAL A 83 -7.94 -5.86 13.53
C VAL A 83 -9.08 -5.16 12.79
N VAL A 84 -9.38 -3.92 13.18
CA VAL A 84 -10.31 -3.06 12.47
C VAL A 84 -9.49 -2.08 11.64
N GLY A 85 -9.26 -2.42 10.37
CA GLY A 85 -8.66 -1.49 9.43
C GLY A 85 -9.60 -0.30 9.20
N HIS A 86 -9.23 0.88 9.72
CA HIS A 86 -9.97 2.11 9.51
C HIS A 86 -9.32 2.97 8.43
N LEU A 87 -10.13 3.52 7.53
CA LEU A 87 -9.66 4.50 6.54
C LEU A 87 -9.64 5.90 7.17
N VAL A 88 -8.50 6.56 7.06
CA VAL A 88 -8.29 7.96 7.46
C VAL A 88 -7.88 8.75 6.23
N ASN A 89 -8.48 9.91 5.97
CA ASN A 89 -8.09 10.73 4.82
C ASN A 89 -6.73 11.42 5.00
N THR A 90 -6.28 12.12 3.98
CA THR A 90 -5.02 12.91 3.98
C THR A 90 -4.98 14.03 5.02
N LEU A 91 -6.11 14.41 5.62
CA LEU A 91 -6.23 15.38 6.70
C LEU A 91 -6.30 14.74 8.10
N GLY A 92 -6.10 13.42 8.21
CA GLY A 92 -6.14 12.71 9.49
C GLY A 92 -7.55 12.43 10.03
N ARG A 93 -8.61 12.70 9.25
CA ARG A 93 -10.01 12.48 9.65
C ARG A 93 -10.48 11.09 9.25
N PHE A 94 -11.25 10.44 10.12
CA PHE A 94 -11.87 9.15 9.82
C PHE A 94 -12.86 9.28 8.67
N MET A 95 -12.81 8.32 7.74
CA MET A 95 -13.71 8.25 6.60
C MET A 95 -14.62 7.02 6.70
N PRO A 96 -15.96 7.19 6.74
CA PRO A 96 -16.90 6.06 6.74
C PRO A 96 -17.05 5.40 5.35
N LEU A 97 -16.42 5.95 4.31
CA LEU A 97 -16.58 5.56 2.91
C LEU A 97 -16.04 4.17 2.56
N ALA A 98 -15.05 3.67 3.28
CA ALA A 98 -14.44 2.37 3.06
C ALA A 98 -13.91 1.78 4.37
N SER A 99 -14.25 0.53 4.64
CA SER A 99 -13.83 -0.21 5.84
C SER A 99 -13.65 -1.67 5.48
N VAL A 100 -12.72 -2.36 6.12
CA VAL A 100 -12.57 -3.83 5.99
C VAL A 100 -13.44 -4.61 6.98
N SER A 101 -14.28 -3.93 7.78
CA SER A 101 -15.12 -4.54 8.81
C SER A 101 -16.13 -5.56 8.26
N PHE A 102 -16.50 -5.48 6.98
CA PHE A 102 -17.35 -6.49 6.32
C PHE A 102 -16.69 -7.87 6.28
N LEU A 103 -15.36 -7.94 6.26
CA LEU A 103 -14.60 -9.21 6.31
C LEU A 103 -14.68 -9.85 7.71
N GLY A 104 -14.75 -9.05 8.77
CA GLY A 104 -14.89 -9.54 10.15
C GLY A 104 -16.24 -10.19 10.46
N LYS A 105 -17.21 -10.13 9.53
CA LYS A 105 -18.49 -10.84 9.61
C LYS A 105 -18.41 -12.28 9.09
N GLN A 106 -17.31 -12.67 8.44
CA GLN A 106 -17.15 -14.00 7.86
C GLN A 106 -16.77 -15.02 8.93
N LYS A 107 -17.40 -16.21 8.88
CA LYS A 107 -17.12 -17.30 9.84
C LYS A 107 -15.74 -17.91 9.55
N GLY A 108 -14.88 -17.99 10.56
CA GLY A 108 -13.62 -18.74 10.51
C GLY A 108 -12.33 -17.92 10.38
N ILE A 109 -12.42 -16.60 10.12
CA ILE A 109 -11.24 -15.71 10.11
C ILE A 109 -11.13 -15.00 11.45
N LYS A 110 -9.97 -15.13 12.10
CA LYS A 110 -9.70 -14.52 13.41
C LYS A 110 -9.01 -13.17 13.26
N GLU A 111 -8.04 -13.07 12.37
CA GLU A 111 -7.11 -11.96 12.29
C GLU A 111 -6.77 -11.64 10.83
N PHE A 112 -6.59 -10.35 10.52
CA PHE A 112 -6.14 -9.87 9.22
C PHE A 112 -4.89 -9.01 9.39
N SER A 113 -3.94 -9.11 8.47
CA SER A 113 -2.81 -8.18 8.38
C SER A 113 -2.88 -7.41 7.06
N LEU A 114 -2.75 -6.08 7.14
CA LEU A 114 -2.59 -5.23 5.96
C LEU A 114 -1.20 -5.43 5.38
N LEU A 115 -1.12 -5.90 4.13
CA LEU A 115 0.15 -6.19 3.45
C LEU A 115 0.48 -5.16 2.39
N HIS A 116 -0.46 -4.88 1.48
CA HIS A 116 -0.22 -3.99 0.34
C HIS A 116 -1.52 -3.40 -0.22
N SER A 117 -1.41 -2.36 -1.03
CA SER A 117 -2.51 -1.79 -1.81
C SER A 117 -2.06 -1.45 -3.22
N CYS A 118 -2.98 -1.55 -4.16
CA CYS A 118 -2.70 -1.20 -5.54
C CYS A 118 -3.99 -0.77 -6.26
N ASN A 119 -4.02 0.47 -6.74
CA ASN A 119 -5.11 1.04 -7.54
C ASN A 119 -6.54 0.74 -7.00
N GLY A 120 -6.70 0.88 -5.68
CA GLY A 120 -7.97 0.74 -4.98
C GLY A 120 -8.37 -0.67 -4.56
N LEU A 121 -7.47 -1.64 -4.75
CA LEU A 121 -7.55 -2.95 -4.10
C LEU A 121 -6.58 -3.02 -2.92
N LEU A 122 -6.94 -3.83 -1.92
CA LEU A 122 -6.10 -4.18 -0.78
C LEU A 122 -5.72 -5.65 -0.81
N LEU A 123 -4.50 -5.94 -0.37
CA LEU A 123 -4.00 -7.28 -0.09
C LEU A 123 -3.90 -7.48 1.42
N LEU A 124 -4.54 -8.54 1.90
CA LEU A 124 -4.59 -8.91 3.30
C LEU A 124 -4.04 -10.33 3.51
N GLY A 125 -3.21 -10.49 4.53
CA GLY A 125 -2.97 -11.81 5.12
C GLY A 125 -4.10 -12.15 6.10
N HIS A 126 -4.39 -13.44 6.33
CA HIS A 126 -5.45 -13.84 7.25
C HIS A 126 -5.11 -15.10 8.05
N ARG A 127 -5.56 -15.21 9.30
CA ARG A 127 -5.38 -16.41 10.17
C ARG A 127 -6.70 -17.04 10.62
N ARG A 128 -6.78 -18.38 10.69
CA ARG A 128 -8.00 -19.14 11.08
C ARG A 128 -7.96 -19.68 12.53
N HIS A 129 -9.14 -20.01 13.08
CA HIS A 129 -9.38 -20.39 14.48
C HIS A 129 -8.72 -21.72 14.95
N ARG A 130 -8.34 -22.64 14.05
CA ARG A 130 -7.86 -23.99 14.43
C ARG A 130 -6.51 -24.38 13.87
N ASP A 131 -5.85 -23.50 13.13
CA ASP A 131 -4.59 -23.85 12.48
C ASP A 131 -3.44 -23.57 13.46
N ILE A 132 -2.75 -24.65 13.85
CA ILE A 132 -1.47 -24.55 14.56
C ILE A 132 -0.39 -24.16 13.55
N TYR A 133 -0.43 -24.68 12.31
CA TYR A 133 0.26 -24.17 11.12
C TYR A 133 -0.56 -24.62 9.88
N ASP A 134 -0.49 -23.89 8.75
CA ASP A 134 -0.94 -24.29 7.38
C ASP A 134 -2.28 -23.84 6.74
N SER A 135 -2.73 -22.58 6.83
CA SER A 135 -3.62 -22.06 5.75
C SER A 135 -3.63 -20.54 5.49
N LEU A 136 -2.48 -19.84 5.60
CA LEU A 136 -2.42 -18.42 5.22
C LEU A 136 -2.42 -18.31 3.68
N GLY A 137 -3.60 -18.32 3.08
CA GLY A 137 -3.82 -17.71 1.78
C GLY A 137 -3.82 -16.19 1.92
N TYR A 138 -4.21 -15.51 0.85
CA TYR A 138 -4.41 -14.07 0.85
C TYR A 138 -5.87 -13.74 0.65
N ILE A 139 -6.27 -12.55 1.07
CA ILE A 139 -7.54 -11.96 0.66
C ILE A 139 -7.22 -10.72 -0.14
N VAL A 140 -7.77 -10.66 -1.35
CA VAL A 140 -7.79 -9.44 -2.14
C VAL A 140 -9.18 -8.86 -2.03
N CYS A 141 -9.29 -7.62 -1.58
CA CYS A 141 -10.58 -6.96 -1.42
C CYS A 141 -10.60 -5.57 -2.00
N ASN A 142 -11.80 -5.13 -2.37
CA ASN A 142 -12.12 -3.76 -2.69
C ASN A 142 -13.00 -3.20 -1.55
N PRO A 143 -12.42 -2.45 -0.61
CA PRO A 143 -13.16 -1.85 0.49
C PRO A 143 -14.28 -0.90 0.06
N ALA A 144 -14.16 -0.27 -1.10
CA ALA A 144 -15.17 0.66 -1.61
C ALA A 144 -16.41 -0.07 -2.11
N THR A 145 -16.27 -1.24 -2.74
CA THR A 145 -17.40 -2.03 -3.24
C THR A 145 -17.82 -3.17 -2.29
N GLU A 146 -17.07 -3.38 -1.20
CA GLU A 146 -17.22 -4.53 -0.27
C GLU A 146 -17.06 -5.90 -0.97
N GLN A 147 -16.45 -5.95 -2.15
CA GLN A 147 -16.15 -7.19 -2.87
C GLN A 147 -14.79 -7.75 -2.44
N TRP A 148 -14.66 -9.08 -2.43
CA TRP A 148 -13.43 -9.73 -1.99
C TRP A 148 -13.34 -11.18 -2.48
N VAL A 149 -12.12 -11.68 -2.60
CA VAL A 149 -11.83 -13.06 -3.00
C VAL A 149 -10.71 -13.64 -2.16
N VAL A 150 -10.77 -14.94 -1.89
CA VAL A 150 -9.66 -15.68 -1.28
C VAL A 150 -8.72 -16.13 -2.38
N VAL A 151 -7.43 -15.88 -2.17
CA VAL A 151 -6.35 -16.43 -2.98
C VAL A 151 -5.74 -17.58 -2.19
N PRO A 152 -5.61 -18.78 -2.78
CA PRO A 152 -5.02 -19.92 -2.10
C PRO A 152 -3.56 -19.64 -1.71
N ASN A 153 -3.03 -20.39 -0.75
CA ASN A 153 -1.61 -20.36 -0.43
C ASN A 153 -0.80 -20.84 -1.65
N SER A 154 0.39 -20.26 -1.87
CA SER A 154 1.29 -20.61 -2.96
C SER A 154 2.00 -21.97 -2.81
N GLY A 155 1.73 -22.70 -1.72
CA GLY A 155 2.42 -23.93 -1.33
C GLY A 155 3.52 -23.71 -0.28
N TRP A 156 3.78 -22.46 0.10
CA TRP A 156 4.76 -22.11 1.14
C TRP A 156 4.15 -22.00 2.53
N LYS A 157 4.73 -22.73 3.50
CA LYS A 157 4.29 -22.72 4.90
C LYS A 157 4.80 -21.47 5.64
N PRO A 158 3.97 -20.72 6.40
CA PRO A 158 4.40 -19.48 7.06
C PRO A 158 5.00 -19.69 8.43
N PHE A 159 5.91 -18.78 8.81
CA PHE A 159 6.20 -18.48 10.20
C PHE A 159 5.15 -17.50 10.77
N SER A 160 5.01 -17.50 12.10
CA SER A 160 4.01 -16.71 12.85
C SER A 160 4.10 -15.20 12.60
N LEU A 161 2.93 -14.56 12.45
CA LEU A 161 2.75 -13.10 12.27
C LEU A 161 3.01 -12.26 13.53
N SER A 162 3.37 -12.88 14.66
CA SER A 162 3.73 -12.20 15.89
C SER A 162 5.25 -12.18 16.03
N GLY A 163 5.86 -10.99 15.95
CA GLY A 163 7.26 -10.75 16.33
C GLY A 163 7.51 -10.89 17.83
N VAL A 164 7.00 -11.95 18.46
CA VAL A 164 7.24 -12.31 19.86
C VAL A 164 7.76 -13.74 19.87
N GLU A 165 9.05 -13.88 20.09
CA GLU A 165 9.69 -15.13 20.51
C GLU A 165 9.03 -15.63 21.80
N VAL A 166 8.56 -16.88 21.82
CA VAL A 166 9.09 -17.95 22.67
C VAL A 166 8.69 -19.27 22.01
N ILE A 167 9.64 -19.99 21.42
CA ILE A 167 9.53 -21.43 21.23
C ILE A 167 10.74 -22.04 21.93
N GLU A 168 10.52 -22.50 23.16
CA GLU A 168 11.34 -23.51 23.81
C GLU A 168 11.01 -24.88 23.18
N ASP A 169 11.36 -25.08 21.92
CA ASP A 169 11.46 -26.42 21.34
C ASP A 169 12.82 -26.49 20.61
N LEU A 170 13.83 -26.89 21.38
CA LEU A 170 15.08 -27.44 20.84
C LEU A 170 14.70 -28.64 19.97
N ASP A 171 14.69 -28.48 18.64
CA ASP A 171 15.00 -29.53 17.63
C ASP A 171 14.69 -29.11 16.18
N SER A 172 14.40 -27.83 15.90
CA SER A 172 14.34 -27.31 14.54
C SER A 172 15.37 -26.19 14.32
N TYR A 173 16.50 -26.51 13.69
CA TYR A 173 17.38 -25.53 13.03
C TYR A 173 16.67 -24.92 11.79
N ASN A 174 15.47 -24.37 11.96
CA ASN A 174 14.81 -23.58 10.92
C ASN A 174 15.18 -22.12 11.15
N GLU A 175 16.20 -21.67 10.41
CA GLU A 175 16.58 -20.26 10.25
C GLU A 175 15.36 -19.39 9.89
N PRO A 176 15.32 -18.10 10.28
CA PRO A 176 14.13 -17.30 10.12
C PRO A 176 13.87 -17.02 8.63
N ARG A 177 12.62 -17.23 8.19
CA ARG A 177 12.20 -17.03 6.79
C ARG A 177 11.13 -15.97 6.72
N SER A 178 11.29 -15.01 5.82
CA SER A 178 10.34 -13.89 5.65
C SER A 178 9.65 -13.95 4.30
N ARG A 179 8.41 -13.45 4.26
CA ARG A 179 7.58 -13.38 3.05
C ARG A 179 7.02 -12.00 2.82
N PHE A 180 7.14 -11.54 1.59
CA PHE A 180 6.56 -10.27 1.16
C PHE A 180 5.70 -10.50 -0.06
N ALA A 181 4.43 -10.12 0.04
CA ALA A 181 3.46 -10.24 -1.04
C ALA A 181 3.00 -8.86 -1.52
N TYR A 182 2.96 -8.69 -2.83
CA TYR A 182 2.61 -7.44 -3.49
C TYR A 182 1.48 -7.66 -4.50
N LEU A 183 0.58 -6.68 -4.57
CA LEU A 183 -0.55 -6.68 -5.47
C LEU A 183 -0.25 -5.87 -6.72
N ILE A 184 -0.58 -6.43 -7.88
CA ILE A 184 -0.58 -5.72 -9.16
C ILE A 184 -2.01 -5.70 -9.69
N PHE A 185 -2.54 -4.50 -9.81
CA PHE A 185 -3.86 -4.27 -10.38
C PHE A 185 -3.81 -2.97 -11.17
N ASP A 186 -4.22 -3.02 -12.44
CA ASP A 186 -4.40 -1.83 -13.28
C ASP A 186 -5.79 -1.89 -13.91
N PRO A 187 -6.78 -1.16 -13.36
CA PRO A 187 -8.14 -1.21 -13.86
C PRO A 187 -8.28 -0.70 -15.29
N ALA A 188 -7.31 0.08 -15.81
CA ALA A 188 -7.33 0.54 -17.19
C ALA A 188 -6.98 -0.57 -18.20
N VAL A 189 -6.39 -1.68 -17.73
CA VAL A 189 -5.93 -2.79 -18.57
C VAL A 189 -6.84 -4.00 -18.44
N SER A 190 -7.21 -4.34 -17.21
CA SER A 190 -7.97 -5.56 -16.92
C SER A 190 -8.68 -5.48 -15.58
N SER A 191 -9.80 -6.19 -15.44
CA SER A 191 -10.44 -6.46 -14.14
C SER A 191 -9.69 -7.53 -13.32
N HIS A 192 -8.67 -8.15 -13.90
CA HIS A 192 -7.85 -9.17 -13.25
C HIS A 192 -6.68 -8.55 -12.50
N PHE A 193 -6.34 -9.17 -11.37
CA PHE A 193 -5.20 -8.80 -10.56
C PHE A 193 -4.17 -9.94 -10.57
N ARG A 194 -2.94 -9.59 -10.18
CA ARG A 194 -1.85 -10.54 -9.97
C ARG A 194 -1.22 -10.32 -8.61
N LEU A 195 -0.65 -11.37 -8.03
CA LEU A 195 0.20 -11.25 -6.84
C LEU A 195 1.63 -11.65 -7.19
N VAL A 196 2.58 -11.01 -6.52
CA VAL A 196 4.00 -11.36 -6.55
C VAL A 196 4.44 -11.58 -5.11
N GLU A 197 4.87 -12.80 -4.80
CA GLU A 197 5.31 -13.23 -3.47
C GLU A 197 6.80 -13.55 -3.51
N PHE A 198 7.58 -12.91 -2.63
CA PHE A 198 9.02 -13.11 -2.48
C PHE A 198 9.29 -13.99 -1.26
N TRP A 199 10.15 -15.01 -1.45
CA TRP A 199 10.67 -15.86 -0.38
C TRP A 199 12.15 -15.60 -0.13
N MET A 200 12.51 -15.44 1.14
CA MET A 200 13.87 -15.09 1.53
C MET A 200 14.35 -15.84 2.77
N TRP A 201 15.67 -16.05 2.80
CA TRP A 201 16.41 -16.37 4.02
C TRP A 201 16.80 -15.08 4.73
N THR A 202 16.80 -15.11 6.06
CA THR A 202 17.17 -13.93 6.87
C THR A 202 18.55 -14.06 7.50
N ASP A 203 19.36 -15.04 7.09
CA ASP A 203 20.69 -15.24 7.68
C ASP A 203 21.66 -14.18 7.19
N ASN A 204 21.78 -13.12 8.00
CA ASN A 204 22.65 -11.95 7.84
C ASN A 204 22.45 -11.09 6.57
N VAL A 205 21.84 -11.61 5.51
CA VAL A 205 21.60 -10.90 4.24
C VAL A 205 20.26 -11.32 3.62
N GLN A 206 19.38 -10.34 3.36
CA GLN A 206 18.05 -10.56 2.77
C GLN A 206 18.14 -10.89 1.28
N PHE A 207 18.47 -12.14 0.94
CA PHE A 207 18.44 -12.64 -0.43
C PHE A 207 17.08 -13.25 -0.75
N VAL A 208 16.52 -12.92 -1.92
CA VAL A 208 15.37 -13.67 -2.43
C VAL A 208 15.90 -14.96 -3.03
N GLU A 209 15.38 -16.07 -2.56
CA GLU A 209 15.65 -17.39 -3.10
C GLU A 209 14.73 -17.68 -4.28
N GLU A 210 13.47 -17.29 -4.15
CA GLU A 210 12.43 -17.66 -5.09
C GLU A 210 11.29 -16.65 -5.14
N LEU A 211 10.63 -16.62 -6.30
CA LEU A 211 9.49 -15.79 -6.58
C LEU A 211 8.29 -16.65 -6.97
N HIS A 212 7.13 -16.39 -6.35
CA HIS A 212 5.86 -16.97 -6.74
C HIS A 212 4.95 -15.88 -7.32
N THR A 213 4.31 -16.15 -8.45
CA THR A 213 3.32 -15.24 -9.05
C THR A 213 1.95 -15.88 -9.15
N TYR A 214 0.90 -15.13 -8.83
CA TYR A 214 -0.48 -15.57 -8.94
C TYR A 214 -1.21 -14.75 -9.99
N SER A 215 -2.08 -15.39 -10.77
CA SER A 215 -2.96 -14.71 -11.72
C SER A 215 -4.42 -15.00 -11.39
N SER A 216 -5.24 -13.96 -11.22
CA SER A 216 -6.69 -14.13 -11.03
C SER A 216 -7.44 -14.57 -12.29
N VAL A 217 -6.74 -14.70 -13.43
CA VAL A 217 -7.29 -15.29 -14.66
C VAL A 217 -7.23 -16.81 -14.58
N THR A 218 -6.06 -17.35 -14.24
CA THR A 218 -5.81 -18.79 -14.22
C THR A 218 -6.09 -19.42 -12.86
N GLU A 219 -6.14 -18.60 -11.80
CA GLU A 219 -6.29 -19.01 -10.41
C GLU A 219 -5.19 -19.94 -9.90
N VAL A 220 -4.02 -19.87 -10.54
CA VAL A 220 -2.87 -20.74 -10.26
C VAL A 220 -1.66 -19.91 -9.87
N TRP A 221 -0.89 -20.44 -8.92
CA TRP A 221 0.45 -19.96 -8.59
C TRP A 221 1.49 -20.54 -9.55
N THR A 222 2.36 -19.69 -10.07
CA THR A 222 3.51 -20.06 -10.90
C THR A 222 4.78 -19.78 -10.11
N ARG A 223 5.64 -20.79 -10.04
CA ARG A 223 6.95 -20.69 -9.40
C ARG A 223 7.98 -20.21 -10.43
N CYS A 224 8.75 -19.19 -10.05
CA CYS A 224 9.80 -18.60 -10.85
C CYS A 224 11.09 -18.61 -10.02
N SER A 225 12.11 -19.31 -10.51
CA SER A 225 13.39 -19.37 -9.83
C SER A 225 14.12 -18.03 -9.92
N ARG A 226 14.98 -17.74 -8.94
CA ARG A 226 15.81 -16.53 -8.95
C ARG A 226 16.60 -16.37 -10.26
N THR A 227 17.14 -17.46 -10.81
CA THR A 227 17.96 -17.42 -12.03
C THR A 227 17.16 -17.01 -13.27
N GLU A 228 15.89 -17.41 -13.35
CA GLU A 228 14.98 -16.99 -14.41
C GLU A 228 14.63 -15.51 -14.32
N VAL A 229 14.55 -14.96 -13.09
CA VAL A 229 14.09 -13.59 -12.86
C VAL A 229 15.25 -12.59 -12.85
N TRP A 230 16.40 -12.90 -12.24
CA TRP A 230 17.50 -11.96 -12.01
C TRP A 230 18.74 -12.22 -12.86
N GLY A 231 18.83 -13.39 -13.49
CA GLY A 231 20.07 -13.89 -14.07
C GLY A 231 21.09 -14.33 -13.02
N LEU A 232 22.09 -15.10 -13.44
CA LEU A 232 23.10 -15.71 -12.56
C LEU A 232 24.07 -14.69 -11.93
N ASP A 233 24.25 -13.51 -12.55
CA ASP A 233 25.40 -12.63 -12.27
C ASP A 233 25.10 -11.44 -11.33
N LYS A 234 23.87 -11.32 -10.81
CA LYS A 234 23.49 -10.20 -9.94
C LYS A 234 23.05 -10.69 -8.56
N ASP A 235 23.95 -10.52 -7.59
CA ASP A 235 23.63 -10.60 -6.17
C ASP A 235 23.10 -9.24 -5.69
N VAL A 236 21.80 -9.17 -5.40
CA VAL A 236 21.13 -7.96 -4.94
C VAL A 236 20.27 -8.24 -3.71
N VAL A 237 20.18 -7.24 -2.83
CA VAL A 237 19.32 -7.24 -1.64
C VAL A 237 18.18 -6.26 -1.86
N ILE A 238 16.94 -6.71 -1.69
CA ILE A 238 15.77 -5.85 -1.85
C ILE A 238 15.46 -5.12 -0.54
N SER A 239 15.32 -3.80 -0.61
CA SER A 239 14.96 -2.95 0.53
C SER A 239 13.44 -2.88 0.71
N PHE A 240 12.80 -3.95 1.20
CA PHE A 240 11.34 -4.03 1.34
C PHE A 240 10.73 -2.97 2.28
N PHE A 241 11.54 -2.40 3.19
CA PHE A 241 11.13 -1.27 4.03
C PHE A 241 10.88 0.02 3.23
N ALA A 242 11.54 0.17 2.08
CA ALA A 242 11.57 1.39 1.28
C ALA A 242 10.36 1.52 0.33
N GLY A 243 9.27 0.81 0.60
CA GLY A 243 8.06 0.86 -0.24
C GLY A 243 8.23 0.21 -1.62
N SER A 244 7.23 0.41 -2.47
CA SER A 244 7.21 -0.08 -3.84
C SER A 244 6.33 0.81 -4.73
N ALA A 245 6.53 0.72 -6.05
CA ALA A 245 5.77 1.51 -7.02
C ALA A 245 5.34 0.67 -8.23
N LEU A 246 4.12 0.92 -8.75
CA LEU A 246 3.65 0.31 -9.99
C LEU A 246 3.71 1.33 -11.14
N VAL A 247 4.77 1.28 -11.94
CA VAL A 247 5.00 2.17 -13.09
C VAL A 247 5.18 1.30 -14.32
N ASN A 248 4.64 1.71 -15.48
CA ASN A 248 4.75 0.93 -16.72
C ASN A 248 4.36 -0.56 -16.56
N ARG A 249 3.36 -0.84 -15.71
CA ARG A 249 2.85 -2.19 -15.38
C ARG A 249 3.86 -3.13 -14.70
N MET A 250 4.98 -2.60 -14.20
CA MET A 250 5.98 -3.33 -13.43
C MET A 250 6.05 -2.82 -11.99
N LEU A 251 6.22 -3.73 -11.04
CA LEU A 251 6.52 -3.40 -9.66
C LEU A 251 7.99 -3.02 -9.53
N HIS A 252 8.25 -1.89 -8.91
CA HIS A 252 9.57 -1.33 -8.69
C HIS A 252 9.93 -1.38 -7.22
N PHE A 253 11.14 -1.86 -6.94
CA PHE A 253 11.72 -1.97 -5.61
C PHE A 253 13.12 -1.39 -5.60
N SER A 254 13.53 -0.78 -4.49
CA SER A 254 14.94 -0.45 -4.31
C SER A 254 15.73 -1.71 -4.02
N VAL A 255 16.88 -1.85 -4.65
CA VAL A 255 17.81 -2.95 -4.41
C VAL A 255 19.23 -2.44 -4.26
N THR A 256 20.03 -3.12 -3.43
CA THR A 256 21.44 -2.81 -3.23
C THR A 256 22.28 -3.97 -3.76
N GLY A 257 23.25 -3.68 -4.62
CA GLY A 257 24.21 -4.66 -5.12
C GLY A 257 25.15 -5.14 -4.01
N VAL A 258 25.24 -6.46 -3.84
CA VAL A 258 26.15 -7.07 -2.86
C VAL A 258 27.58 -6.90 -3.33
N GLY A 259 28.49 -6.53 -2.41
CA GLY A 259 29.90 -6.27 -2.70
C GLY A 259 30.17 -4.89 -3.34
N THR A 260 29.28 -4.36 -4.18
CA THR A 260 29.45 -3.03 -4.79
C THR A 260 28.83 -1.89 -3.97
N GLY A 261 27.79 -2.20 -3.17
CA GLY A 261 27.00 -1.20 -2.46
C GLY A 261 26.17 -0.29 -3.38
N GLN A 262 26.14 -0.58 -4.69
CA GLN A 262 25.45 0.24 -5.67
C GLN A 262 23.94 0.18 -5.44
N LYS A 263 23.29 1.35 -5.37
CA LYS A 263 21.83 1.46 -5.29
C LYS A 263 21.23 1.39 -6.69
N LEU A 264 20.26 0.50 -6.86
CA LEU A 264 19.55 0.23 -8.10
C LEU A 264 18.04 0.17 -7.81
N ILE A 265 17.24 0.19 -8.86
CA ILE A 265 15.82 -0.14 -8.81
C ILE A 265 15.60 -1.40 -9.64
N PHE A 266 14.96 -2.39 -9.03
CA PHE A 266 14.51 -3.60 -9.69
C PHE A 266 13.03 -3.46 -10.07
N ALA A 267 12.74 -3.59 -11.36
CA ALA A 267 11.39 -3.62 -11.90
C ALA A 267 11.03 -5.04 -12.34
N ILE A 268 9.82 -5.51 -12.04
CA ILE A 268 9.34 -6.84 -12.42
C ILE A 268 7.87 -6.82 -12.83
N ASP A 269 7.51 -7.57 -13.88
CA ASP A 269 6.13 -7.76 -14.28
C ASP A 269 5.39 -8.77 -13.37
N GLY A 270 4.07 -8.78 -13.45
CA GLY A 270 3.25 -9.68 -12.62
C GLY A 270 3.32 -11.16 -12.99
N GLN A 271 4.09 -11.55 -14.02
CA GLN A 271 4.37 -12.96 -14.33
C GLN A 271 5.77 -13.40 -13.90
N GLY A 272 6.62 -12.46 -13.47
CA GLY A 272 8.02 -12.73 -13.17
C GLY A 272 8.85 -13.10 -14.41
N ARG A 273 8.44 -12.67 -15.61
CA ARG A 273 9.11 -12.99 -16.88
C ARG A 273 9.88 -11.81 -17.45
N GLU A 274 9.37 -10.61 -17.23
CA GLU A 274 10.04 -9.38 -17.65
C GLU A 274 10.56 -8.67 -16.41
N CYS A 275 11.85 -8.34 -16.43
CA CYS A 275 12.47 -7.55 -15.39
C CYS A 275 13.44 -6.52 -15.99
N ARG A 276 13.70 -5.47 -15.21
CA ARG A 276 14.67 -4.43 -15.55
C ARG A 276 15.40 -3.96 -14.30
N PHE A 277 16.68 -3.66 -14.45
CA PHE A 277 17.44 -2.92 -13.45
C PHE A 277 17.66 -1.50 -13.95
N ILE A 278 17.33 -0.52 -13.11
CA ILE A 278 17.50 0.91 -13.39
C ILE A 278 18.53 1.44 -12.41
N SER A 279 19.45 2.28 -12.88
CA SER A 279 20.42 2.93 -12.00
C SER A 279 19.74 3.93 -11.07
N GLY A 280 20.08 3.90 -9.77
CA GLY A 280 19.63 4.94 -8.85
C GLY A 280 20.22 6.32 -9.20
N PRO A 281 19.57 7.42 -8.81
CA PRO A 281 20.02 8.77 -9.12
C PRO A 281 21.41 9.08 -8.52
N GLU A 282 21.76 8.44 -7.41
CA GLU A 282 22.98 8.70 -6.66
C GLU A 282 23.64 7.40 -6.23
N LYS A 283 24.97 7.33 -6.36
CA LYS A 283 25.73 6.10 -6.10
C LYS A 283 25.88 5.76 -4.62
N HIS A 284 25.94 6.76 -3.74
CA HIS A 284 26.33 6.62 -2.33
C HIS A 284 25.26 7.06 -1.33
N ALA A 285 24.08 7.43 -1.81
CA ALA A 285 22.98 7.84 -0.93
C ALA A 285 22.15 6.61 -0.54
N ASP A 286 21.68 6.55 0.70
CA ASP A 286 20.86 5.43 1.17
C ASP A 286 19.40 5.64 0.78
N VAL A 287 18.71 4.57 0.41
CA VAL A 287 17.30 4.66 0.03
C VAL A 287 16.43 4.96 1.25
N ALA A 288 15.50 5.89 1.10
CA ALA A 288 14.41 6.09 2.06
C ALA A 288 13.11 5.51 1.56
N PHE A 289 12.79 5.69 0.28
CA PHE A 289 11.49 5.33 -0.27
C PHE A 289 11.48 5.24 -1.79
N VAL A 290 10.65 4.35 -2.33
CA VAL A 290 10.27 4.22 -3.74
C VAL A 290 8.76 4.27 -3.83
N GLY A 291 8.25 5.16 -4.67
CA GLY A 291 6.82 5.35 -4.83
C GLY A 291 6.46 5.89 -6.21
N GLN A 292 5.16 6.08 -6.42
CA GLN A 292 4.63 6.66 -7.65
C GLN A 292 3.86 7.94 -7.32
N SER A 293 4.15 8.99 -8.09
CA SER A 293 3.35 10.21 -8.10
C SER A 293 3.31 10.78 -9.51
N GLN A 294 2.15 11.28 -9.92
CA GLN A 294 1.86 11.86 -11.22
C GLN A 294 2.23 10.90 -12.37
N GLY A 295 1.96 9.60 -12.17
CA GLY A 295 2.30 8.53 -13.11
C GLY A 295 3.80 8.21 -13.22
N ARG A 296 4.68 8.90 -12.50
CA ARG A 296 6.13 8.76 -12.59
C ARG A 296 6.73 8.14 -11.34
N LEU A 297 7.83 7.41 -11.54
CA LEU A 297 8.60 6.82 -10.46
C LEU A 297 9.29 7.93 -9.66
N HIS A 298 9.09 7.92 -8.36
CA HIS A 298 9.76 8.80 -7.41
C HIS A 298 10.68 7.96 -6.52
N TYR A 299 11.89 8.46 -6.29
CA TYR A 299 12.92 7.81 -5.49
C TYR A 299 13.43 8.80 -4.45
N MET A 300 13.40 8.41 -3.19
CA MET A 300 13.84 9.26 -2.08
C MET A 300 15.14 8.71 -1.51
N THR A 301 16.15 9.57 -1.40
CA THR A 301 17.46 9.25 -0.85
C THR A 301 17.75 10.05 0.41
N GLN A 302 18.49 9.44 1.32
CA GLN A 302 19.08 10.09 2.48
C GLN A 302 20.57 10.22 2.30
N HIS A 303 21.09 11.33 2.80
CA HIS A 303 22.50 11.61 2.67
C HIS A 303 23.16 11.76 4.01
N ARG A 304 24.34 11.14 4.08
CA ARG A 304 25.28 11.30 5.17
C ARG A 304 26.06 12.59 5.00
N ASP A 305 26.25 13.30 6.10
CA ASP A 305 27.19 14.43 6.17
C ASP A 305 28.62 13.93 6.49
N SER A 306 29.53 14.86 6.81
CA SER A 306 30.91 14.53 7.17
C SER A 306 31.05 13.74 8.47
N THR A 307 30.04 13.75 9.36
CA THR A 307 30.03 12.96 10.60
C THR A 307 29.42 11.58 10.40
N SER A 308 29.07 11.23 9.14
CA SER A 308 28.38 9.99 8.76
C SER A 308 26.93 9.90 9.23
N GLU A 309 26.36 11.02 9.68
CA GLU A 309 24.98 11.12 10.13
C GLU A 309 24.05 11.49 8.97
N MET A 310 22.85 10.89 8.94
CA MET A 310 21.84 11.22 7.95
C MET A 310 21.24 12.59 8.27
N THR A 311 21.31 13.56 7.35
CA THR A 311 20.94 14.96 7.65
C THR A 311 19.94 15.57 6.68
N LYS A 312 19.72 14.96 5.51
CA LYS A 312 18.81 15.48 4.48
C LYS A 312 18.13 14.36 3.70
N LEU A 313 16.92 14.67 3.24
CA LEU A 313 16.13 13.87 2.31
C LEU A 313 16.13 14.55 0.94
N SER A 314 16.43 13.81 -0.11
CA SER A 314 16.32 14.25 -1.50
C SER A 314 15.28 13.41 -2.23
N ILE A 315 14.47 14.07 -3.06
CA ILE A 315 13.34 13.45 -3.76
C ILE A 315 13.60 13.62 -5.25
N TRP A 316 13.77 12.49 -5.92
CA TRP A 316 14.11 12.38 -7.33
C TRP A 316 12.92 11.86 -8.12
N VAL A 317 12.80 12.30 -9.37
CA VAL A 317 11.78 11.82 -10.31
C VAL A 317 12.48 11.26 -11.53
N LEU A 318 12.09 10.06 -11.92
CA LEU A 318 12.51 9.48 -13.18
C LEU A 318 11.71 10.14 -14.31
N GLN A 319 12.36 11.04 -15.04
CA GLN A 319 11.72 11.83 -16.08
C GLN A 319 11.61 11.05 -17.39
N ASP A 320 12.71 10.42 -17.80
CA ASP A 320 12.75 9.48 -18.90
C ASP A 320 13.04 8.08 -18.36
N TYR A 321 12.07 7.19 -18.51
CA TYR A 321 12.15 5.83 -18.00
C TYR A 321 13.14 4.98 -18.79
N ASP A 322 13.24 5.21 -20.09
CA ASP A 322 14.07 4.38 -20.98
C ASP A 322 15.51 4.86 -21.01
N ALA A 323 15.73 6.17 -20.97
CA ALA A 323 17.06 6.77 -20.84
C ALA A 323 17.61 6.80 -19.40
N GLU A 324 16.79 6.38 -18.42
CA GLU A 324 17.15 6.37 -16.98
C GLU A 324 17.53 7.76 -16.43
N GLU A 325 16.86 8.81 -16.93
CA GLU A 325 17.15 10.19 -16.57
C GLU A 325 16.42 10.62 -15.29
N TRP A 326 17.19 10.83 -14.24
CA TRP A 326 16.69 11.33 -12.96
C TRP A 326 16.85 12.83 -12.82
N VAL A 327 15.81 13.48 -12.29
CA VAL A 327 15.83 14.90 -11.93
C VAL A 327 15.54 15.07 -10.45
N LEU A 328 16.37 15.86 -9.77
CA LEU A 328 16.12 16.27 -8.40
C LEU A 328 14.92 17.21 -8.37
N LYS A 329 13.82 16.76 -7.76
CA LYS A 329 12.60 17.55 -7.64
C LYS A 329 12.59 18.40 -6.37
N HIS A 330 13.06 17.85 -5.27
CA HIS A 330 13.06 18.54 -3.98
C HIS A 330 14.16 18.03 -3.06
N SER A 331 14.62 18.87 -2.15
CA SER A 331 15.51 18.47 -1.07
C SER A 331 15.15 19.24 0.19
N VAL A 332 15.17 18.55 1.34
CA VAL A 332 14.79 19.09 2.64
C VAL A 332 15.74 18.56 3.72
N THR A 333 16.19 19.43 4.62
CA THR A 333 17.03 19.00 5.74
C THR A 333 16.16 18.38 6.84
N PHE A 334 16.73 17.48 7.62
CA PHE A 334 16.04 16.91 8.77
C PHE A 334 15.78 17.93 9.87
N LEU A 335 16.58 18.99 9.94
CA LEU A 335 16.27 20.10 10.84
C LEU A 335 14.95 20.77 10.45
N GLN A 336 14.69 20.94 9.15
CA GLN A 336 13.42 21.48 8.65
C GLN A 336 12.27 20.47 8.79
N LEU A 337 12.51 19.19 8.48
CA LEU A 337 11.47 18.16 8.44
C LEU A 337 11.07 17.66 9.83
N PHE A 338 12.04 17.50 10.74
CA PHE A 338 11.88 16.86 12.04
C PHE A 338 12.25 17.75 13.23
N GLY A 339 12.91 18.89 13.01
CA GLY A 339 13.49 19.70 14.10
C GLY A 339 14.72 19.05 14.76
N ARG A 340 15.31 18.04 14.12
CA ARG A 340 16.52 17.32 14.59
C ARG A 340 17.62 17.41 13.55
N MET A 341 18.88 17.41 13.99
CA MET A 341 20.03 17.48 13.08
C MET A 341 20.15 16.22 12.21
N ASN A 342 19.86 15.06 12.81
CA ASN A 342 19.94 13.77 12.15
C ASN A 342 18.76 12.87 12.52
N CYS A 343 18.41 11.94 11.62
CA CYS A 343 17.34 10.94 11.76
C CYS A 343 17.65 9.74 10.84
N ASP A 344 17.33 8.52 11.25
CA ASP A 344 17.45 7.33 10.38
C ASP A 344 16.08 6.76 9.98
N VAL A 345 15.90 6.37 8.71
CA VAL A 345 14.60 5.87 8.20
C VAL A 345 14.22 4.49 8.72
N GLU A 346 15.15 3.71 9.26
CA GLU A 346 14.84 2.41 9.84
C GLU A 346 14.45 2.57 11.32
N PHE A 347 15.07 3.52 12.02
CA PHE A 347 14.95 3.66 13.48
C PHE A 347 14.09 4.83 13.95
N ASP A 348 14.15 5.99 13.29
CA ASP A 348 13.57 7.24 13.77
C ASP A 348 12.25 7.61 13.07
N TYR A 349 12.16 7.35 11.76
CA TYR A 349 10.96 7.62 10.98
C TYR A 349 10.64 6.49 10.01
N LYS A 350 9.60 6.62 9.20
CA LYS A 350 9.31 5.75 8.06
C LYS A 350 8.49 6.54 7.05
N VAL A 351 8.93 6.60 5.80
CA VAL A 351 8.10 7.14 4.72
C VAL A 351 7.00 6.13 4.40
N VAL A 352 5.75 6.59 4.40
CA VAL A 352 4.56 5.75 4.21
C VAL A 352 4.12 5.80 2.75
N ALA A 353 4.04 7.02 2.19
CA ALA A 353 3.53 7.24 0.85
C ALA A 353 3.98 8.59 0.31
N ILE A 354 3.96 8.70 -1.02
CA ILE A 354 3.89 9.97 -1.73
C ILE A 354 2.47 10.14 -2.27
N HIS A 355 1.93 11.35 -2.23
CA HIS A 355 0.59 11.61 -2.75
C HIS A 355 0.57 11.33 -4.26
N PRO A 356 -0.44 10.60 -4.78
CA PRO A 356 -0.48 10.19 -6.18
C PRO A 356 -0.49 11.35 -7.16
N ASP A 357 -1.03 12.53 -6.80
CA ASP A 357 -1.10 13.69 -7.71
C ASP A 357 -0.39 14.96 -7.21
N ARG A 358 -0.03 15.04 -5.92
CA ARG A 358 0.43 16.27 -5.27
C ARG A 358 1.85 16.14 -4.81
N ASN A 359 2.46 17.28 -4.54
CA ASN A 359 3.79 17.37 -3.99
C ASN A 359 3.80 17.15 -2.47
N LEU A 360 3.11 16.11 -1.99
CA LEU A 360 2.98 15.76 -0.58
C LEU A 360 3.65 14.42 -0.30
N ILE A 361 4.41 14.35 0.78
CA ILE A 361 4.93 13.10 1.33
C ILE A 361 4.32 12.84 2.70
N PHE A 362 4.13 11.57 3.04
CA PHE A 362 3.59 11.14 4.32
C PHE A 362 4.58 10.23 5.02
N PHE A 363 4.79 10.47 6.31
CA PHE A 363 5.74 9.71 7.10
C PHE A 363 5.28 9.55 8.54
N VAL A 364 5.67 8.45 9.16
CA VAL A 364 5.53 8.22 10.59
C VAL A 364 6.80 8.65 11.28
N GLN A 365 6.65 9.44 12.33
CA GLN A 365 7.71 9.78 13.25
C GLN A 365 7.60 8.85 14.46
N ARG A 366 8.61 7.99 14.68
CA ARG A 366 8.49 6.87 15.63
C ARG A 366 8.57 7.31 17.08
N TRP A 367 9.37 8.34 17.38
CA TRP A 367 9.59 8.79 18.76
C TRP A 367 8.40 9.54 19.39
N ASP A 368 7.45 10.03 18.59
CA ASP A 368 6.19 10.60 19.09
C ASP A 368 4.93 9.95 18.49
N LEU A 369 5.12 8.84 17.76
CA LEU A 369 4.06 8.04 17.12
C LEU A 369 3.10 8.88 16.27
N LYS A 370 3.60 9.89 15.55
CA LYS A 370 2.75 10.76 14.72
C LYS A 370 2.85 10.42 13.25
N LEU A 371 1.69 10.29 12.60
CA LEU A 371 1.58 10.38 11.15
C LEU A 371 1.58 11.86 10.76
N LYS A 372 2.53 12.23 9.90
CA LYS A 372 2.71 13.59 9.42
C LYS A 372 2.66 13.63 7.90
N SER A 373 2.35 14.81 7.39
CA SER A 373 2.51 15.17 5.98
C SER A 373 3.52 16.29 5.86
N TYR A 374 4.25 16.31 4.75
CA TYR A 374 5.10 17.42 4.34
C TYR A 374 4.74 17.84 2.92
N ASP A 375 4.39 19.12 2.78
CA ASP A 375 4.12 19.76 1.50
C ASP A 375 5.41 20.33 0.94
N MET A 376 5.86 19.85 -0.21
CA MET A 376 7.10 20.31 -0.83
C MET A 376 6.97 21.72 -1.44
N ASP A 377 5.76 22.16 -1.77
CA ASP A 377 5.50 23.46 -2.36
C ASP A 377 5.48 24.55 -1.27
N SER A 378 4.73 24.34 -0.18
CA SER A 378 4.71 25.28 0.96
C SER A 378 5.87 25.09 1.94
N LYS A 379 6.54 23.93 1.90
CA LYS A 379 7.58 23.49 2.85
C LYS A 379 7.09 23.38 4.29
N GLU A 380 5.80 23.12 4.48
CA GLU A 380 5.19 22.97 5.79
C GLU A 380 5.02 21.51 6.19
N VAL A 381 5.23 21.24 7.48
CA VAL A 381 4.98 19.93 8.10
C VAL A 381 3.69 20.01 8.90
N CYS A 382 2.72 19.14 8.58
CA CYS A 382 1.45 19.07 9.29
C CYS A 382 1.29 17.71 9.99
N THR A 383 0.90 17.74 11.26
CA THR A 383 0.55 16.51 12.00
C THR A 383 -0.87 16.11 11.65
N LEU A 384 -1.02 14.92 11.08
CA LEU A 384 -2.32 14.40 10.71
C LEU A 384 -2.99 13.67 11.87
N ARG A 385 -2.22 12.84 12.59
CA ARG A 385 -2.76 11.96 13.63
C ARG A 385 -1.66 11.43 14.56
N ILE A 386 -2.04 11.18 15.82
CA ILE A 386 -1.27 10.38 16.78
C ILE A 386 -1.76 8.94 16.67
N LEU A 387 -0.83 8.01 16.55
CA LEU A 387 -1.07 6.59 16.29
C LEU A 387 -0.97 5.79 17.59
N GLY A 388 -1.68 4.66 17.68
CA GLY A 388 -1.58 3.73 18.80
C GLY A 388 -0.20 3.06 18.91
N PHE A 389 0.08 2.48 20.08
CA PHE A 389 1.28 1.67 20.31
C PHE A 389 1.19 0.33 19.57
N GLY A 390 2.24 -0.03 18.82
CA GLY A 390 2.34 -1.31 18.13
C GLY A 390 2.92 -1.22 16.72
N PRO A 391 3.06 -2.36 16.00
CA PRO A 391 3.49 -2.37 14.62
C PRO A 391 2.44 -1.71 13.71
N GLN A 392 2.77 -0.53 13.19
CA GLN A 392 1.88 0.25 12.34
C GLN A 392 2.09 -0.13 10.87
N ASN A 393 1.26 -1.04 10.38
CA ASN A 393 1.10 -1.24 8.94
C ASN A 393 0.13 -0.19 8.41
N ILE A 394 0.71 0.89 7.87
CA ILE A 394 -0.03 1.96 7.20
C ILE A 394 0.07 1.73 5.70
N VAL A 395 -1.08 1.62 5.05
CA VAL A 395 -1.15 1.37 3.62
C VAL A 395 -1.95 2.50 2.94
N PRO A 396 -1.36 3.23 1.97
CA PRO A 396 -2.09 4.26 1.24
C PRO A 396 -3.23 3.64 0.44
N TYR A 397 -4.35 4.34 0.30
CA TYR A 397 -5.52 3.83 -0.39
C TYR A 397 -6.23 4.94 -1.17
N VAL A 398 -6.57 4.64 -2.41
CA VAL A 398 -7.42 5.47 -3.26
C VAL A 398 -8.62 4.61 -3.66
N PRO A 399 -9.85 4.96 -3.28
CA PRO A 399 -11.04 4.16 -3.56
C PRO A 399 -11.23 3.88 -5.05
N TYR A 400 -11.56 2.63 -5.37
CA TYR A 400 -11.95 2.20 -6.71
C TYR A 400 -13.39 1.67 -6.64
N PHE A 401 -14.37 2.40 -7.18
CA PHE A 401 -15.78 2.03 -7.00
C PHE A 401 -16.40 1.24 -8.15
N ALA A 402 -15.63 0.85 -9.17
CA ALA A 402 -16.14 -0.07 -10.17
C ALA A 402 -16.16 -1.49 -9.60
N GLU A 403 -17.29 -2.18 -9.83
CA GLU A 403 -17.41 -3.57 -9.44
C GLU A 403 -16.50 -4.45 -10.29
N SER A 404 -15.86 -5.43 -9.66
CA SER A 404 -15.00 -6.39 -10.34
C SER A 404 -15.62 -7.78 -10.32
N SER A 405 -15.80 -8.37 -11.50
CA SER A 405 -16.23 -9.77 -11.64
C SER A 405 -15.25 -10.76 -11.01
N THR A 406 -13.97 -10.38 -10.89
CA THR A 406 -12.94 -11.22 -10.27
C THR A 406 -13.03 -11.26 -8.74
N LEU A 407 -13.60 -10.22 -8.12
CA LEU A 407 -13.79 -10.10 -6.67
C LEU A 407 -15.21 -10.50 -6.22
N ALA A 408 -16.12 -10.74 -7.16
CA ALA A 408 -17.51 -11.13 -6.85
C ALA A 408 -17.68 -12.64 -6.59
N LYS A 409 -16.60 -13.42 -6.56
CA LYS A 409 -16.63 -14.87 -6.31
C LYS A 409 -16.86 -15.14 -4.82
N MET A 410 -18.13 -15.12 -4.40
CA MET A 410 -18.54 -15.54 -3.07
C MET A 410 -18.43 -17.07 -2.91
N HIS A 411 -17.21 -17.60 -2.80
CA HIS A 411 -17.02 -19.01 -2.51
C HIS A 411 -16.15 -19.20 -1.28
N TRP A 412 -16.80 -19.18 -0.11
CA TRP A 412 -16.38 -20.05 0.98
C TRP A 412 -17.07 -21.41 0.81
N ASN A 413 -16.89 -22.05 -0.34
CA ASN A 413 -17.35 -23.42 -0.50
C ASN A 413 -16.30 -24.32 0.15
N ASN A 414 -16.67 -24.88 1.30
CA ASN A 414 -16.11 -26.06 1.94
C ASN A 414 -14.76 -26.53 1.36
N CYS A 415 -13.65 -26.01 1.87
CA CYS A 415 -12.44 -26.83 1.98
C CYS A 415 -12.77 -27.93 3.00
N ALA A 416 -13.44 -28.98 2.51
CA ALA A 416 -13.55 -30.23 3.21
C ALA A 416 -12.25 -31.00 2.99
N TYR A 417 -11.76 -31.54 4.11
CA TYR A 417 -10.61 -32.42 4.32
C TYR A 417 -9.26 -31.74 4.50
#